data_AF-A0A5B8B2C0-F1
#
_entry.id   AF-A0A5B8B2C0-F1
#
_cell.length_a   1.000
_cell.length_b   1.000
_cell.length_c   1.000
_cell.angle_alpha   90.00
_cell.angle_beta   90.00
_cell.angle_gamma   90.00
#
_symmetry.space_group_name_H-M   'P 1'
#
loop_
_entity.id
_entity.type
_entity.pdbx_description
1 polymer ?
#
loop_
_entity_poly.entity_id
_entity_poly.type
_entity_poly.pdbx_seq_one_letter_code
_entity_poly.pdbx_strand_id
1 'polypeptide(L)'
;MNYTAAEFDAYKGKGDATVYGQAFLRQQGGAVVVCAGEPVVLFPHTASFEKVVALARQHVQPVLGDSADPRFKEVARIATCDAQGNFRFAGVPRARWYIFSRVRWSVGDYGQQGGELLGEVDTTGGGEQQVLLTDSNRL
;
A
#
# COMPACT_ATOMS: atom_id res chain seq x y z
N MET A 1 2.39 -9.13 -18.11
CA MET A 1 1.10 -9.16 -17.37
C MET A 1 0.06 -8.57 -18.29
N ASN A 2 -1.10 -9.20 -18.47
CA ASN A 2 -2.13 -8.72 -19.41
C ASN A 2 -3.22 -7.98 -18.64
N TYR A 3 -3.09 -6.65 -18.53
CA TYR A 3 -4.07 -5.82 -17.84
C TYR A 3 -5.21 -5.45 -18.80
N THR A 4 -6.45 -5.81 -18.46
CA THR A 4 -7.62 -5.41 -19.24
C THR A 4 -8.08 -4.01 -18.82
N ALA A 5 -8.58 -3.20 -19.76
CA ALA A 5 -9.08 -1.86 -19.42
C ALA A 5 -10.25 -1.90 -18.42
N ALA A 6 -11.09 -2.94 -18.53
CA ALA A 6 -12.25 -3.16 -17.66
C ALA A 6 -11.88 -3.41 -16.19
N GLU A 7 -10.72 -4.02 -15.91
CA GLU A 7 -10.24 -4.25 -14.53
C GLU A 7 -10.01 -2.94 -13.76
N PHE A 8 -9.78 -1.83 -14.47
CA PHE A 8 -9.44 -0.54 -13.88
C PHE A 8 -10.62 0.42 -13.74
N ASP A 9 -11.74 0.15 -14.41
CA ASP A 9 -12.85 1.10 -14.49
C ASP A 9 -13.47 1.42 -13.12
N ALA A 10 -13.57 0.43 -12.22
CA ALA A 10 -14.07 0.62 -10.86
C ALA A 10 -13.17 1.51 -9.96
N TYR A 11 -11.92 1.75 -10.39
CA TYR A 11 -10.91 2.48 -9.62
C TYR A 11 -10.64 3.89 -10.17
N LYS A 12 -11.30 4.25 -11.27
CA LYS A 12 -11.21 5.58 -11.89
C LYS A 12 -12.08 6.60 -11.14
N GLY A 13 -11.71 7.86 -11.24
CA GLY A 13 -12.49 8.97 -10.71
C GLY A 13 -12.49 9.08 -9.18
N LYS A 14 -13.44 9.86 -8.67
CA LYS A 14 -13.66 10.08 -7.23
C LYS A 14 -14.80 9.20 -6.74
N GLY A 15 -14.63 8.61 -5.57
CA GLY A 15 -15.71 8.01 -4.79
C GLY A 15 -16.07 8.84 -3.58
N ASP A 16 -16.74 8.21 -2.63
CA ASP A 16 -17.18 8.80 -1.37
C ASP A 16 -16.58 8.11 -0.14
N ALA A 17 -15.68 7.13 -0.33
CA ALA A 17 -14.96 6.50 0.75
C ALA A 17 -13.74 7.32 1.18
N THR A 18 -13.37 7.16 2.43
CA THR A 18 -12.14 7.66 3.02
C THR A 18 -11.40 6.49 3.64
N VAL A 19 -10.13 6.31 3.26
CA VAL A 19 -9.22 5.35 3.88
C VAL A 19 -8.21 6.12 4.71
N TYR A 20 -8.03 5.75 5.97
CA TYR A 20 -7.03 6.36 6.84
C TYR A 20 -6.43 5.32 7.76
N GLY A 21 -5.29 5.64 8.36
CA GLY A 21 -4.59 4.63 9.13
C GLY A 21 -3.22 5.04 9.58
N GLN A 22 -2.48 4.06 10.09
CA GLN A 22 -1.10 4.19 10.51
C GLN A 22 -0.28 3.00 10.03
N ALA A 23 0.98 3.21 9.68
CA ALA A 23 1.91 2.14 9.37
C ALA A 23 3.17 2.20 10.24
N PHE A 24 3.53 1.06 10.85
CA PHE A 24 4.67 0.96 11.75
C PHE A 24 5.21 -0.46 11.85
N LEU A 25 6.45 -0.60 12.29
CA LEU A 25 7.10 -1.86 12.63
C LEU A 25 7.68 -1.79 14.04
N ARG A 26 7.79 -2.94 14.70
CA ARG A 26 8.50 -3.04 15.98
C ARG A 26 9.93 -3.54 15.77
N GLN A 27 10.88 -2.83 16.35
CA GLN A 27 12.26 -3.32 16.47
C GLN A 27 12.32 -4.46 17.49
N GLN A 28 13.34 -5.31 17.39
CA GLN A 28 13.58 -6.34 18.41
C GLN A 28 13.78 -5.76 19.81
N GLY A 29 14.33 -4.55 19.92
CA GLY A 29 14.46 -3.80 21.18
C GLY A 29 13.15 -3.20 21.72
N GLY A 30 12.01 -3.45 21.07
CA GLY A 30 10.68 -2.99 21.50
C GLY A 30 10.29 -1.57 21.03
N ALA A 31 11.22 -0.81 20.45
CA ALA A 31 10.92 0.50 19.88
C ALA A 31 10.02 0.38 18.64
N VAL A 32 9.05 1.30 18.51
CA VAL A 32 8.18 1.39 17.34
C VAL A 32 8.79 2.38 16.35
N VAL A 33 8.92 1.96 15.09
CA VAL A 33 9.31 2.85 13.99
C VAL A 33 8.10 3.00 13.08
N VAL A 34 7.76 4.25 12.75
CA VAL A 34 6.63 4.60 11.89
C VAL A 34 7.09 4.89 10.46
N CYS A 35 6.17 4.84 9.49
CA CYS A 35 6.43 5.13 8.08
C CYS A 35 6.71 6.61 7.76
N ALA A 36 7.11 7.45 8.72
CA ALA A 36 7.18 8.90 8.53
C ALA A 36 7.96 9.30 7.27
N GLY A 37 7.32 10.07 6.38
CA GLY A 37 7.88 10.50 5.10
C GLY A 37 7.87 9.46 3.98
N GLU A 38 7.53 8.21 4.26
CA GLU A 38 7.38 7.16 3.23
C GLU A 38 6.03 7.30 2.50
N PRO A 39 5.96 6.91 1.21
CA PRO A 39 4.70 6.86 0.50
C PRO A 39 3.82 5.70 1.02
N VAL A 40 2.52 5.96 1.05
CA VAL A 40 1.47 4.95 1.17
C VAL A 40 0.76 4.90 -0.17
N VAL A 41 0.70 3.71 -0.75
CA VAL A 41 0.13 3.47 -2.07
C VAL A 41 -1.12 2.60 -1.90
N LEU A 42 -2.26 3.15 -2.27
CA LEU A 42 -3.51 2.41 -2.41
C LEU A 42 -3.66 2.04 -3.89
N PHE A 43 -3.82 0.75 -4.20
CA PHE A 43 -3.90 0.27 -5.58
C PHE A 43 -4.92 -0.85 -5.78
N PRO A 44 -5.38 -1.09 -7.01
CA PRO A 44 -6.50 -1.98 -7.28
C PRO A 44 -6.30 -3.43 -6.80
N HIS A 45 -7.32 -4.00 -6.16
CA HIS A 45 -7.37 -5.44 -5.90
C HIS A 45 -8.01 -6.16 -7.10
N THR A 46 -7.20 -6.45 -8.12
CA THR A 46 -7.62 -7.19 -9.33
C THR A 46 -6.86 -8.52 -9.44
N ALA A 47 -7.36 -9.44 -10.27
CA ALA A 47 -6.67 -10.71 -10.56
C ALA A 47 -5.25 -10.50 -11.09
N SER A 48 -5.03 -9.42 -11.84
CA SER A 48 -3.70 -9.03 -12.31
C SER A 48 -2.76 -8.64 -11.16
N PHE A 49 -3.22 -7.85 -10.17
CA PHE A 49 -2.41 -7.48 -9.00
C PHE A 49 -2.28 -8.60 -7.97
N GLU A 50 -3.27 -9.48 -7.86
CA GLU A 50 -3.21 -10.65 -6.97
C GLU A 50 -1.99 -11.53 -7.26
N LYS A 51 -1.66 -11.73 -8.55
CA LYS A 51 -0.45 -12.45 -8.95
C LYS A 51 0.83 -11.73 -8.54
N VAL A 52 0.86 -10.40 -8.68
CA VAL A 52 2.00 -9.57 -8.27
C VAL A 52 2.20 -9.66 -6.76
N VAL A 53 1.11 -9.53 -6.00
CA VAL A 53 1.09 -9.65 -4.54
C VAL A 53 1.52 -11.04 -4.09
N ALA A 54 1.05 -12.10 -4.74
CA ALA A 54 1.45 -13.47 -4.44
C ALA A 54 2.96 -13.69 -4.63
N LEU A 55 3.54 -13.15 -5.71
CA LEU A 55 4.99 -13.20 -5.95
C LEU A 55 5.76 -12.38 -4.91
N ALA A 56 5.29 -11.17 -4.58
CA ALA A 56 5.91 -10.32 -3.57
C ALA A 56 5.96 -11.00 -2.20
N ARG A 57 4.88 -11.68 -1.79
CA ARG A 57 4.83 -12.49 -0.55
C ARG A 57 5.80 -13.68 -0.56
N GLN A 58 6.20 -14.15 -1.74
CA GLN A 58 7.22 -15.18 -1.89
C GLN A 58 8.64 -14.60 -1.94
N HIS A 59 8.82 -13.31 -1.66
CA HIS A 59 10.08 -12.58 -1.79
C HIS A 59 10.67 -12.64 -3.20
N VAL A 60 9.85 -13.01 -4.18
CA VAL A 60 10.22 -12.95 -5.59
C VAL A 60 9.96 -11.52 -6.01
N GLN A 61 11.01 -10.75 -6.25
CA GLN A 61 10.82 -9.44 -6.86
C GLN A 61 10.15 -9.67 -8.22
N PRO A 62 8.89 -9.23 -8.40
CA PRO A 62 8.33 -9.27 -9.73
C PRO A 62 9.24 -8.39 -10.58
N VAL A 63 9.62 -8.87 -11.77
CA VAL A 63 10.25 -8.02 -12.79
C VAL A 63 9.19 -7.02 -13.24
N LEU A 64 8.93 -6.03 -12.39
CA LEU A 64 8.33 -4.77 -12.73
C LEU A 64 9.45 -4.04 -13.45
N GLY A 65 9.69 -4.41 -14.71
CA GLY A 65 10.53 -3.59 -15.57
C GLY A 65 9.94 -2.18 -15.68
N ASP A 66 10.58 -1.33 -16.48
CA ASP A 66 10.14 0.03 -16.83
C ASP A 66 8.72 0.14 -17.45
N SER A 67 7.94 -0.95 -17.40
CA SER A 67 6.62 -1.23 -17.94
C SER A 67 5.52 -1.30 -16.88
N ALA A 68 5.65 -0.62 -15.74
CA ALA A 68 4.49 -0.33 -14.89
C ALA A 68 3.44 0.33 -15.79
N ASP A 69 2.36 -0.40 -16.08
CA ASP A 69 1.33 0.00 -17.03
C ASP A 69 0.93 1.45 -16.72
N PRO A 70 0.98 2.39 -17.67
CA PRO A 70 0.64 3.78 -17.41
C PRO A 70 -0.72 3.94 -16.71
N ARG A 71 -1.66 3.03 -16.97
CA ARG A 71 -2.98 2.97 -16.34
C ARG A 71 -2.90 2.74 -14.83
N PHE A 72 -1.85 2.10 -14.32
CA PHE A 72 -1.63 1.98 -12.87
C PHE A 72 -1.52 3.35 -12.21
N LYS A 73 -0.83 4.30 -12.84
CA LYS A 73 -0.69 5.66 -12.30
C LYS A 73 -2.02 6.42 -12.29
N GLU A 74 -2.97 6.05 -13.15
CA GLU A 74 -4.29 6.68 -13.21
C GLU A 74 -5.22 6.21 -12.08
N VAL A 75 -5.03 4.98 -11.59
CA VAL A 75 -5.92 4.34 -10.61
C VAL A 75 -5.31 4.20 -9.23
N ALA A 76 -3.98 4.23 -9.11
CA ALA A 76 -3.33 4.27 -7.81
C ALA A 76 -3.65 5.60 -7.11
N ARG A 77 -3.67 5.57 -5.79
CA ARG A 77 -3.71 6.77 -4.94
C ARG A 77 -2.46 6.74 -4.08
N ILE A 78 -1.79 7.88 -3.95
CA ILE A 78 -0.58 8.02 -3.16
C ILE A 78 -0.81 9.10 -2.11
N ALA A 79 -0.51 8.76 -0.86
CA ALA A 79 -0.41 9.68 0.25
C ALA A 79 1.00 9.57 0.84
N THR A 80 1.42 10.58 1.60
CA THR A 80 2.68 10.52 2.36
C THR A 80 2.33 10.36 3.83
N CYS A 81 3.02 9.44 4.51
CA CYS A 81 2.89 9.30 5.96
C CYS A 81 3.39 10.56 6.68
N ASP A 82 2.62 11.02 7.66
CA ASP A 82 3.03 12.12 8.54
C ASP A 82 4.11 11.68 9.55
N ALA A 83 4.57 12.62 10.39
CA ALA A 83 5.60 12.36 11.40
C ALA A 83 5.18 11.35 12.48
N GLN A 84 3.89 11.04 12.60
CA GLN A 84 3.34 10.04 13.51
C GLN A 84 3.01 8.72 12.78
N GLY A 85 3.32 8.61 11.49
CA GLY A 85 3.05 7.44 10.66
C GLY A 85 1.62 7.35 10.15
N ASN A 86 0.80 8.40 10.33
CA ASN A 86 -0.57 8.38 9.86
C ASN A 86 -0.64 8.73 8.37
N PHE A 87 -1.66 8.20 7.71
CA PHE A 87 -1.99 8.50 6.32
C PHE A 87 -3.50 8.67 6.14
N ARG A 88 -3.90 9.39 5.09
CA ARG A 88 -5.31 9.56 4.71
C ARG A 88 -5.47 9.68 3.19
N PHE A 89 -6.47 9.01 2.67
CA PHE A 89 -6.99 9.10 1.32
C PHE A 89 -8.46 9.50 1.40
N ALA A 90 -8.86 10.54 0.68
CA ALA A 90 -10.25 10.97 0.57
C ALA A 90 -10.75 10.77 -0.87
N GLY A 91 -12.06 10.57 -1.02
CA GLY A 91 -12.69 10.41 -2.33
C GLY A 91 -12.28 9.12 -3.04
N VAL A 92 -12.10 8.05 -2.27
CA VAL A 92 -11.70 6.73 -2.77
C VAL A 92 -12.92 6.03 -3.41
N PRO A 93 -12.82 5.54 -4.66
CA PRO A 93 -13.87 4.73 -5.28
C PRO A 93 -14.21 3.47 -4.46
N ARG A 94 -15.49 3.09 -4.48
CA ARG A 94 -16.02 1.93 -3.78
C ARG A 94 -15.56 0.63 -4.45
N ALA A 95 -14.50 0.03 -3.93
CA ALA A 95 -13.89 -1.21 -4.42
C ALA A 95 -13.09 -1.91 -3.31
N ARG A 96 -12.53 -3.08 -3.60
CA ARG A 96 -11.48 -3.69 -2.77
C ARG A 96 -10.12 -3.17 -3.23
N TRP A 97 -9.25 -2.83 -2.31
CA TRP A 97 -7.93 -2.26 -2.60
C TRP A 97 -6.85 -3.00 -1.85
N TYR A 98 -5.67 -3.04 -2.45
CA TYR A 98 -4.43 -3.28 -1.71
C TYR A 98 -3.88 -1.96 -1.21
N ILE A 99 -3.24 -1.98 -0.05
CA ILE A 99 -2.55 -0.83 0.53
C ILE A 99 -1.13 -1.23 0.93
N PHE A 100 -0.17 -0.47 0.43
CA PHE A 100 1.25 -0.73 0.58
C PHE A 100 1.97 0.47 1.19
N SER A 101 2.93 0.21 2.07
CA SER A 101 3.90 1.22 2.50
C SER A 101 5.21 0.54 2.90
N ARG A 102 6.19 1.36 3.29
CA ARG A 102 7.47 0.92 3.80
C ARG A 102 7.72 1.56 5.14
N VAL A 103 8.39 0.83 6.02
CA VAL A 103 8.94 1.38 7.26
C VAL A 103 10.41 1.05 7.23
N ARG A 104 11.24 2.09 7.24
CA ARG A 104 12.70 1.98 7.12
C ARG A 104 13.37 2.85 8.17
N TRP A 105 14.49 2.37 8.68
CA TRP A 105 15.35 3.13 9.59
C TRP A 105 16.80 2.71 9.42
N SER A 106 17.74 3.57 9.81
CA SER A 106 19.17 3.27 9.78
C SER A 106 19.66 2.92 11.17
N VAL A 107 20.46 1.87 11.30
CA VAL A 107 21.06 1.46 12.57
C VAL A 107 22.58 1.50 12.46
N GLY A 108 23.20 2.67 12.71
CA GLY A 108 24.65 2.84 12.69
C GLY A 108 25.32 2.16 11.47
N ASP A 109 26.32 1.33 11.75
CA ASP A 109 27.08 0.59 10.73
C ASP A 109 26.32 -0.64 10.15
N TYR A 110 25.18 -1.03 10.73
CA TYR A 110 24.36 -2.17 10.27
C TYR A 110 23.46 -1.83 9.06
N GLY A 111 23.56 -0.61 8.54
CA GLY A 111 22.84 -0.16 7.35
C GLY A 111 21.34 0.05 7.58
N GLN A 112 20.60 0.05 6.46
CA GLN A 112 19.16 0.26 6.46
C GLN A 112 18.42 -1.01 6.86
N GLN A 113 17.58 -0.90 7.89
CA GLN A 113 16.66 -1.92 8.37
C GLN A 113 15.23 -1.53 7.99
N GLY A 114 14.30 -2.47 8.06
CA GLY A 114 12.90 -2.20 7.78
C GLY A 114 12.11 -3.34 7.19
N GLY A 115 11.00 -2.98 6.57
CA GLY A 115 10.15 -3.91 5.84
C GLY A 115 9.19 -3.18 4.93
N GLU A 116 8.70 -3.93 3.95
CA GLU A 116 7.56 -3.55 3.14
C GLU A 116 6.30 -4.14 3.80
N LEU A 117 5.23 -3.35 3.84
CA LEU A 117 3.96 -3.73 4.46
C LEU A 117 2.87 -3.73 3.39
N LEU A 118 2.11 -4.82 3.32
CA LEU A 118 1.01 -4.98 2.40
C LEU A 118 -0.24 -5.46 3.14
N GLY A 119 -1.30 -4.65 3.06
CA GLY A 119 -2.62 -4.97 3.55
C GLY A 119 -3.69 -4.85 2.47
N GLU A 120 -4.92 -5.02 2.89
CA GLU A 120 -6.13 -4.88 2.07
C GLU A 120 -7.12 -3.95 2.77
N VAL A 121 -7.96 -3.27 1.99
CA VAL A 121 -9.07 -2.46 2.50
C VAL A 121 -10.28 -2.60 1.59
N ASP A 122 -11.44 -2.80 2.19
CA ASP A 122 -12.72 -2.86 1.48
C ASP A 122 -13.44 -1.51 1.64
N THR A 123 -13.67 -0.83 0.52
CA THR A 123 -14.38 0.46 0.47
C THR A 123 -15.76 0.33 -0.20
N THR A 124 -16.23 -0.89 -0.47
CA THR A 124 -17.51 -1.13 -1.17
C THR A 124 -18.71 -0.51 -0.44
N GLY A 125 -18.65 -0.41 0.89
CA GLY A 125 -19.66 0.26 1.72
C GLY A 125 -19.59 1.80 1.73
N GLY A 126 -18.58 2.42 1.13
CA GLY A 126 -18.33 3.86 1.26
C GLY A 126 -17.82 4.24 2.66
N GLY A 127 -17.99 5.51 3.05
CA GLY A 127 -17.74 5.98 4.41
C GLY A 127 -16.26 5.92 4.82
N GLU A 128 -16.02 5.72 6.11
CA GLU A 128 -14.68 5.76 6.70
C GLU A 128 -14.14 4.36 6.99
N GLN A 129 -12.95 4.06 6.45
CA GLN A 129 -12.26 2.78 6.60
C GLN A 129 -10.90 3.01 7.28
N GLN A 130 -10.72 2.43 8.46
CA GLN A 130 -9.46 2.49 9.19
C GLN A 130 -8.59 1.26 8.89
N VAL A 131 -7.31 1.48 8.64
CA VAL A 131 -6.33 0.41 8.37
C VAL A 131 -5.10 0.58 9.28
N LEU A 132 -4.60 -0.54 9.81
CA LEU A 132 -3.30 -0.59 10.47
C LEU A 132 -2.37 -1.51 9.68
N LEU A 133 -1.21 -0.98 9.28
CA LEU A 133 -0.14 -1.76 8.69
C LEU A 133 0.93 -2.01 9.73
N THR A 134 1.09 -3.28 10.12
CA THR A 134 1.98 -3.69 11.22
C THR A 134 2.86 -4.87 10.81
N ASP A 135 3.60 -5.46 11.75
CA ASP A 135 4.37 -6.69 11.54
C ASP A 135 3.57 -7.83 10.90
N SER A 136 2.25 -7.92 11.16
CA SER A 136 1.37 -8.92 10.53
C SER A 136 1.18 -8.73 9.02
N ASN A 137 1.50 -7.55 8.51
CA ASN A 137 1.38 -7.17 7.09
C ASN A 137 2.71 -7.24 6.35
N ARG A 138 3.79 -7.64 7.03
CA ARG A 138 5.12 -7.67 6.44
C ARG A 138 5.18 -8.67 5.28
N LEU A 139 5.76 -8.22 4.17
CA LEU A 139 6.12 -9.08 3.02
C LEU A 139 7.37 -9.90 3.32
#